data_AF-A0A0E3C9P4-F1
#
_entry.id   AF-A0A0E3C9P4-F1
#
_cell.length_a   1.000
_cell.length_b   1.000
_cell.length_c   1.000
_cell.angle_alpha   90.00
_cell.angle_beta   90.00
_cell.angle_gamma   90.00
#
_symmetry.space_group_name_H-M   'P 1'
#
loop_
_entity.id
_entity.type
_entity.pdbx_description
1 polymer ?
#
loop_
_entity_poly.entity_id
_entity_poly.type
_entity_poly.pdbx_seq_one_letter_code
_entity_poly.pdbx_strand_id
1 'polypeptide(L)'
;MWMREHLDALTHSQEVLREEAWSPTQADPEFLGFVAARLIGFEVDIENLCGKRFLSQQRTAADRDSLIQHLAQDQGPGAAAVSRLIRS
;
A
#
# COMPACT_ATOMS: atom_id res chain seq x y z
N MET A 1 -10.09 -4.16 23.84
CA MET A 1 -9.90 -2.69 23.73
C MET A 1 -9.17 -2.33 22.43
N TRP A 2 -8.06 -3.00 22.14
CA TRP A 2 -7.24 -2.85 20.92
C TRP A 2 -8.00 -2.68 19.59
N MET A 3 -8.99 -3.52 19.26
CA MET A 3 -9.69 -3.43 17.97
C MET A 3 -10.39 -2.08 17.76
N ARG A 4 -10.95 -1.49 18.83
CA ARG A 4 -11.64 -0.20 18.73
C ARG A 4 -10.64 0.94 18.51
N GLU A 5 -9.54 0.93 19.24
CA GLU A 5 -8.43 1.89 19.04
C GLU A 5 -7.87 1.79 17.62
N HIS A 6 -7.74 0.57 17.08
CA HIS A 6 -7.28 0.36 15.72
C HIS A 6 -8.26 0.92 14.67
N LEU A 7 -9.57 0.75 14.87
CA LEU A 7 -10.59 1.34 14.00
C LEU A 7 -10.60 2.87 14.08
N ASP A 8 -10.42 3.44 15.28
CA ASP A 8 -10.34 4.89 15.47
C ASP A 8 -9.10 5.46 14.77
N ALA A 9 -7.93 4.82 14.92
CA ALA A 9 -6.69 5.23 14.26
C ALA A 9 -6.77 5.12 12.73
N LEU A 10 -7.33 4.02 12.23
CA LEU A 10 -7.55 3.83 10.80
C LEU A 10 -8.49 4.91 10.25
N THR A 11 -9.62 5.16 10.92
CA THR A 11 -10.58 6.18 10.50
C THR A 11 -9.92 7.56 10.48
N HIS A 12 -9.19 7.92 11.53
CA HIS A 12 -8.43 9.17 11.56
C HIS A 12 -7.49 9.29 10.36
N SER A 13 -6.71 8.24 10.05
CA SER A 13 -5.76 8.26 8.91
C SER A 13 -6.43 8.50 7.55
N GLN A 14 -7.68 8.07 7.38
CA GLN A 14 -8.43 8.18 6.11
C GLN A 14 -9.26 9.47 6.02
N GLU A 15 -9.68 10.01 7.16
CA GLU A 15 -10.62 11.13 7.24
C GLU A 15 -9.94 12.48 7.56
N VAL A 16 -8.70 12.49 8.04
CA VAL A 16 -8.00 13.72 8.49
C VAL A 16 -7.88 14.80 7.42
N LEU A 17 -7.88 14.43 6.13
CA LEU A 17 -7.79 15.38 5.02
C LEU A 17 -9.15 15.78 4.44
N ARG A 18 -10.27 15.29 4.99
CA ARG A 18 -11.61 15.64 4.52
C ARG A 18 -12.15 16.85 5.26
N GLU A 19 -12.89 17.68 4.53
CA GLU A 19 -13.55 18.87 5.10
C GLU A 19 -14.58 18.49 6.17
N GLU A 20 -15.32 17.39 5.94
CA GLU A 20 -16.25 16.80 6.89
C GLU A 20 -15.75 15.40 7.27
N ALA A 21 -14.78 15.36 8.18
CA ALA A 21 -14.20 14.10 8.66
C ALA A 21 -15.24 13.26 9.41
N TRP A 22 -15.42 12.01 8.96
CA TRP A 22 -16.26 11.05 9.67
C TRP A 22 -15.54 10.43 10.87
N SER A 23 -16.28 10.07 11.91
CA SER A 23 -15.78 9.44 13.14
C SER A 23 -16.58 8.18 13.47
N PRO A 24 -15.94 7.11 13.98
CA PRO A 24 -16.65 5.90 14.42
C PRO A 24 -17.66 6.16 15.53
N THR A 25 -17.51 7.26 16.29
CA THR A 25 -18.46 7.69 17.32
C THR A 25 -19.80 8.16 16.77
N GLN A 26 -19.88 8.46 15.46
CA GLN A 26 -21.12 8.80 14.76
C GLN A 26 -21.92 7.56 14.35
N ALA A 27 -21.34 6.35 14.48
CA ALA A 27 -22.07 5.10 14.29
C ALA A 27 -22.78 4.68 15.58
N ASP A 28 -23.78 3.80 15.44
CA ASP A 28 -24.41 3.14 16.60
C ASP A 28 -23.36 2.36 17.41
N PRO A 29 -23.20 2.63 18.72
CA PRO A 29 -22.24 1.94 19.57
C PRO A 29 -22.42 0.42 19.60
N GLU A 30 -23.66 -0.08 19.50
CA GLU A 30 -23.95 -1.52 19.52
C GLU A 30 -23.49 -2.18 18.23
N PHE A 31 -23.74 -1.52 17.09
CA PHE A 31 -23.23 -1.94 15.78
C PHE A 31 -21.70 -1.95 15.75
N LEU A 32 -21.05 -0.90 16.25
CA LEU A 32 -19.59 -0.82 16.27
C LEU A 32 -18.98 -1.93 17.12
N GLY A 33 -19.57 -2.22 18.29
CA GLY A 33 -19.18 -3.34 19.14
C GLY A 33 -19.34 -4.70 18.45
N PHE A 34 -20.46 -4.90 17.77
CA PHE A 34 -20.76 -6.13 17.02
C PHE A 34 -19.77 -6.40 15.88
N VAL A 35 -19.40 -5.36 15.12
CA VAL A 35 -18.43 -5.47 14.02
C VAL A 35 -17.03 -5.69 14.57
N ALA A 36 -16.62 -4.93 15.59
CA ALA A 36 -15.30 -5.09 16.21
C ALA A 36 -15.10 -6.50 16.77
N ALA A 37 -16.14 -7.13 17.33
CA ALA A 37 -16.08 -8.50 17.85
C ALA A 37 -15.90 -9.58 16.76
N ARG A 38 -16.11 -9.25 15.48
CA ARG A 38 -15.98 -10.18 14.34
C ARG A 38 -14.68 -10.02 13.56
N LEU A 39 -13.90 -8.99 13.89
CA LEU A 39 -12.62 -8.75 13.26
C LEU A 39 -11.53 -9.50 14.03
N ILE A 40 -10.68 -10.20 13.28
CA ILE A 40 -9.46 -10.79 13.81
C ILE A 40 -8.34 -9.84 13.42
N GLY A 41 -7.76 -9.20 14.41
CA GLY A 41 -6.53 -8.42 14.23
C GLY A 41 -5.30 -9.28 14.44
N PHE A 42 -4.23 -8.87 13.77
CA PHE A 42 -2.89 -9.40 14.01
C PHE A 42 -1.91 -8.24 13.93
N GLU A 43 -0.82 -8.35 14.68
CA GLU A 43 0.31 -7.43 14.62
C GLU A 43 1.48 -8.15 13.97
N VAL A 44 2.20 -7.44 13.11
CA VAL A 44 3.42 -7.95 12.48
C VAL A 44 4.57 -7.08 12.95
N ASP A 45 5.35 -7.61 13.89
CA ASP A 45 6.58 -6.98 14.30
C ASP A 45 7.59 -7.06 13.14
N ILE A 46 8.01 -5.89 12.66
CA ILE A 46 9.00 -5.81 11.59
C ILE A 46 10.39 -6.05 12.20
N GLU A 47 10.85 -7.29 12.18
CA GLU A 47 12.20 -7.63 12.65
C GLU A 47 13.28 -7.25 11.62
N ASN A 48 12.99 -7.47 10.33
CA ASN A 48 13.90 -7.15 9.23
C ASN A 48 13.10 -6.87 7.95
N LEU A 49 13.58 -5.92 7.14
CA LEU A 49 13.01 -5.58 5.85
C LEU A 49 14.08 -5.68 4.76
N CYS A 50 13.97 -6.72 3.93
CA CYS A 50 14.87 -6.95 2.80
C CYS A 50 14.17 -6.69 1.46
N GLY A 51 14.74 -5.81 0.64
CA GLY A 51 14.27 -5.57 -0.73
C GLY A 51 15.05 -6.38 -1.76
N LYS A 52 14.39 -6.81 -2.84
CA LYS A 52 15.04 -7.44 -4.01
C LYS A 52 14.66 -6.68 -5.28
N ARG A 53 15.65 -6.31 -6.09
CA ARG A 53 15.44 -5.70 -7.40
C ARG A 53 15.87 -6.67 -8.50
N PHE A 54 14.92 -7.07 -9.34
CA PHE A 54 15.17 -7.85 -10.55
C PHE A 54 14.82 -7.00 -11.77
N LEU A 55 15.81 -6.25 -12.27
CA LEU A 55 15.63 -5.16 -13.24
C LEU A 55 16.56 -5.36 -14.45
N SER A 56 16.83 -6.61 -14.81
CA SER A 56 17.72 -6.98 -15.93
C SER A 56 19.15 -6.43 -15.79
N GLN A 57 19.67 -6.32 -14.57
CA GLN A 57 21.00 -5.76 -14.31
C GLN A 57 22.15 -6.56 -14.96
N GLN A 58 21.91 -7.83 -15.25
CA GLN A 58 22.84 -8.74 -15.91
C GLN A 58 22.91 -8.59 -17.44
N ARG A 59 22.06 -7.75 -18.04
CA ARG A 59 21.98 -7.56 -19.48
C ARG A 59 22.94 -6.48 -19.97
N THR A 60 23.19 -6.46 -21.28
CA THR A 60 24.01 -5.43 -21.90
C THR A 60 23.33 -4.05 -21.82
N ALA A 61 24.08 -2.97 -21.99
CA ALA A 61 23.52 -1.63 -22.03
C ALA A 61 22.44 -1.50 -23.14
N ALA A 62 22.72 -2.02 -24.33
CA ALA A 62 21.78 -1.99 -25.46
C ALA A 62 20.48 -2.74 -25.16
N ASP A 63 20.55 -3.92 -24.52
CA ASP A 63 19.36 -4.66 -24.11
C ASP A 63 18.55 -3.90 -23.06
N ARG A 64 19.22 -3.25 -22.11
CA ARG A 64 18.56 -2.44 -21.08
C ARG A 64 17.88 -1.21 -21.67
N ASP A 65 18.52 -0.53 -22.61
CA ASP A 65 17.94 0.62 -23.31
C ASP A 65 16.71 0.21 -24.11
N SER A 66 16.78 -0.93 -24.80
CA SER A 66 15.63 -1.52 -25.50
C SER A 66 14.50 -1.84 -24.54
N LEU A 67 14.78 -2.49 -23.40
CA LEU A 67 13.78 -2.79 -22.38
C LEU A 67 13.11 -1.51 -21.85
N ILE A 68 13.90 -0.48 -21.53
CA ILE A 68 13.39 0.81 -21.05
C ILE A 68 12.42 1.43 -22.07
N GLN A 69 12.81 1.44 -23.35
CA GLN A 69 12.01 2.03 -24.43
C GLN A 69 10.67 1.31 -24.60
N HIS A 70 10.68 -0.02 -24.66
CA HIS A 70 9.47 -0.80 -24.88
C HIS A 70 8.56 -0.79 -23.65
N LEU A 71 9.11 -0.90 -22.44
CA LEU A 71 8.33 -0.83 -21.19
C LEU A 71 7.72 0.56 -20.96
N ALA A 72 8.30 1.62 -21.52
CA ALA A 72 7.72 2.96 -21.45
C ALA A 72 6.48 3.14 -22.34
N GLN A 73 6.32 2.29 -23.36
CA GLN A 73 5.21 2.33 -24.32
C GLN A 73 4.11 1.32 -23.99
N ASP A 74 4.45 0.31 -23.19
CA ASP A 74 3.55 -0.73 -22.71
C ASP A 74 2.51 -0.14 -21.73
N GLN A 75 1.22 -0.45 -21.98
CA GLN A 75 0.08 -0.02 -21.16
C GLN A 75 -0.22 -1.00 -20.03
N GLY A 76 0.57 -2.06 -19.90
CA GLY A 76 0.50 -3.03 -18.82
C GLY A 76 0.68 -2.38 -17.45
N PRO A 77 -0.07 -2.84 -16.43
CA PRO A 77 0.10 -2.34 -15.07
C PRO A 77 1.56 -2.42 -14.61
N GLY A 78 2.11 -1.29 -14.17
CA GLY A 78 3.46 -1.22 -13.64
C GLY A 78 4.59 -1.14 -14.67
N ALA A 79 4.33 -1.25 -15.98
CA ALA A 79 5.38 -1.22 -17.00
C ALA A 79 6.20 0.09 -16.98
N ALA A 80 5.51 1.22 -16.97
CA ALA A 80 6.14 2.54 -16.83
C ALA A 80 6.94 2.69 -15.51
N ALA A 81 6.47 2.08 -14.42
CA ALA A 81 7.18 2.11 -13.14
C ALA A 81 8.47 1.28 -13.20
N VAL A 82 8.44 0.08 -13.79
CA VAL A 82 9.62 -0.76 -13.99
C VAL A 82 10.61 -0.08 -14.93
N SER A 83 10.16 0.54 -16.03
CA SER A 83 11.02 1.32 -16.93
C SER A 83 11.81 2.40 -16.17
N ARG A 84 11.14 3.15 -15.27
CA ARG A 84 11.81 4.14 -14.40
C ARG A 84 12.82 3.51 -13.44
N LEU A 85 12.51 2.35 -12.88
CA LEU A 85 13.44 1.63 -11.97
C LEU A 85 14.65 1.06 -12.70
N ILE A 86 14.52 0.63 -13.96
CA ILE A 86 15.69 0.19 -14.76
C ILE A 86 16.61 1.37 -15.09
N ARG A 87 16.05 2.59 -15.21
CA ARG A 87 16.81 3.82 -15.51
C ARG A 87 17.57 4.38 -14.28
N SER A 88 17.07 4.16 -13.06
CA SER A 88 17.68 4.62 -11.80
C SER A 88 18.95 3.84 -11.46
#